data_AF-A0A9E5LQL2-F1
#
_entry.id   AF-A0A9E5LQL2-F1
#
_cell.length_a   1.000
_cell.length_b   1.000
_cell.length_c   1.000
_cell.angle_alpha   90.00
_cell.angle_beta   90.00
_cell.angle_gamma   90.00
#
_symmetry.space_group_name_H-M   'P 1'
#
loop_
_entity.id
_entity.type
_entity.pdbx_description
1 polymer ?
#
loop_
_entity_poly.entity_id
_entity_poly.type
_entity_poly.pdbx_seq_one_letter_code
_entity_poly.pdbx_strand_id
1 'polypeptide(L)'
;MGNLLNLGLGRGDRPRSPDGKSPSWKISIGRSGGSSLPILFALLTSAVLAQEKPSTERISWQFPTENRYLAEEKPEKFFQPTISRRLKSGMFGFVRTSDPEPARIFERFHKGIDIKPLRRDAQGEPLDVVRAIADGLVVRVNEEEKISDYGKQVIVRHLWGEQPVYSIYGHLASTAVKVGQAVKTGDPLGVMGWTGPGLDRSRAHLHLEITFQINPRFEEWVKTAKPGRLWEPNRHGEWNGLNLMGIDPAPLLLAARQEKPKTWREALAGQPGGFVVRVAAPKARVNWTDWVQVQENCTGQETWEIEMTPWGLPLRVSASAVPSNGPELVANPGRPNEGKYYCRGLVEADGKGGMRLSKFGRQYLEMMMFTIRIPSKRLCGIFFRKALPIQNPSTTPGISQRSSQREDGVSRPSCQLKGSLAALITR
;
A
#
# COMPACT_ATOMS: atom_id res chain seq x y z
N MET A 1 -70.62 30.95 -5.40
CA MET A 1 -69.76 30.82 -4.20
C MET A 1 -68.59 29.93 -4.62
N GLY A 2 -67.52 30.36 -5.29
CA GLY A 2 -66.72 31.59 -5.21
C GLY A 2 -65.67 31.43 -4.09
N ASN A 3 -64.34 31.47 -4.28
CA ASN A 3 -63.42 31.72 -5.39
C ASN A 3 -62.03 31.22 -4.90
N LEU A 4 -61.26 30.44 -5.67
CA LEU A 4 -60.30 30.81 -6.73
C LEU A 4 -58.90 31.25 -6.26
N LEU A 5 -57.92 30.52 -6.83
CA LEU A 5 -56.52 30.85 -7.09
C LEU A 5 -56.25 32.35 -7.35
N ASN A 6 -55.01 32.80 -7.03
CA ASN A 6 -54.34 33.76 -7.89
C ASN A 6 -52.81 33.62 -7.87
N LEU A 7 -52.29 33.08 -8.98
CA LEU A 7 -50.95 33.28 -9.50
C LEU A 7 -50.96 34.58 -10.31
N GLY A 8 -49.98 35.45 -10.10
CA GLY A 8 -49.84 36.69 -10.87
C GLY A 8 -48.38 36.97 -11.22
N LEU A 9 -47.93 36.43 -12.35
CA LEU A 9 -46.77 36.91 -13.09
C LEU A 9 -47.24 38.03 -14.04
N GLY A 10 -46.61 39.20 -13.95
CA GLY A 10 -46.77 40.30 -14.91
C GLY A 10 -45.45 40.59 -15.63
N ARG A 11 -45.46 40.50 -16.96
CA ARG A 11 -44.39 40.92 -17.89
C ARG A 11 -44.73 42.28 -18.53
N GLY A 12 -43.68 43.03 -18.87
CA GLY A 12 -43.64 44.06 -19.94
C GLY A 12 -43.90 45.50 -19.48
N ASP A 13 -43.34 46.55 -20.07
CA ASP A 13 -42.33 46.71 -21.12
C ASP A 13 -41.95 48.22 -21.20
N ARG A 14 -40.64 48.55 -21.23
CA ARG A 14 -39.96 49.75 -21.83
C ARG A 14 -40.21 51.18 -21.28
N PRO A 15 -39.35 52.22 -21.55
CA PRO A 15 -38.26 52.31 -22.55
C PRO A 15 -36.87 52.84 -22.03
N ARG A 16 -35.93 52.93 -22.98
CA ARG A 16 -34.51 53.37 -22.88
C ARG A 16 -34.31 54.87 -23.18
N SER A 17 -33.24 55.42 -22.57
CA SER A 17 -32.32 56.51 -23.03
C SER A 17 -32.87 57.95 -22.97
N PRO A 18 -32.04 59.03 -22.93
CA PRO A 18 -30.57 59.16 -22.99
C PRO A 18 -30.00 59.97 -21.79
N ASP A 19 -28.73 59.84 -21.39
CA ASP A 19 -27.72 60.82 -21.78
C ASP A 19 -26.39 60.40 -21.12
N GLY A 20 -25.36 60.21 -21.95
CA GLY A 20 -23.99 60.18 -21.48
C GLY A 20 -23.58 61.58 -21.06
N LYS A 21 -23.15 61.75 -19.81
CA LYS A 21 -22.27 62.84 -19.34
C LYS A 21 -21.66 62.46 -17.99
N SER A 22 -20.34 62.34 -17.98
CA SER A 22 -19.50 62.27 -16.80
C SER A 22 -19.56 63.57 -15.98
N PRO A 23 -19.69 63.53 -14.64
CA PRO A 23 -19.40 64.70 -13.84
C PRO A 23 -17.89 64.79 -13.58
N SER A 24 -17.24 65.67 -14.33
CA SER A 24 -15.90 66.18 -14.05
C SER A 24 -15.94 67.11 -12.84
N TRP A 25 -15.27 66.75 -11.75
CA TRP A 25 -15.04 67.67 -10.64
C TRP A 25 -13.68 68.34 -10.81
N LYS A 26 -13.69 69.64 -11.15
CA LYS A 26 -12.54 70.52 -11.03
C LYS A 26 -12.50 71.03 -9.58
N ILE A 27 -11.44 70.70 -8.86
CA ILE A 27 -11.12 71.35 -7.57
C ILE A 27 -9.90 72.23 -7.78
N SER A 28 -10.07 73.50 -7.43
CA SER A 28 -9.07 74.56 -7.48
C SER A 28 -7.97 74.34 -6.44
N ILE A 29 -6.72 74.58 -6.83
CA ILE A 29 -5.54 74.56 -5.95
C ILE A 29 -5.49 75.88 -5.18
N GLY A 30 -5.82 75.83 -3.90
CA GLY A 30 -5.53 76.88 -2.91
C GLY A 30 -4.21 76.58 -2.20
N ARG A 31 -3.33 77.57 -2.14
CA ARG A 31 -1.97 77.49 -1.60
C ARG A 31 -1.97 78.08 -0.18
N SER A 32 -1.73 77.26 0.84
CA SER A 32 -1.27 77.68 2.18
C SER A 32 -0.96 76.40 2.96
N GLY A 33 0.28 76.16 3.39
CA GLY A 33 0.77 76.66 4.67
C GLY A 33 1.00 75.43 5.56
N GLY A 34 2.24 75.24 6.02
CA GLY A 34 2.71 73.97 6.56
C GLY A 34 2.05 73.54 7.87
N SER A 35 2.07 72.23 8.12
CA SER A 35 2.26 71.64 9.44
C SER A 35 2.50 70.13 9.29
N SER A 36 3.52 69.66 9.98
CA SER A 36 4.02 68.30 10.09
C SER A 36 2.96 67.29 10.56
N LEU A 37 2.67 66.28 9.74
CA LEU A 37 1.96 65.06 10.16
C LEU A 37 2.96 63.95 10.54
N PRO A 38 2.77 63.26 11.67
CA PRO A 38 3.58 62.09 12.01
C PRO A 38 3.21 60.92 11.08
N ILE A 39 4.23 60.27 10.51
CA ILE A 39 4.11 59.06 9.71
C ILE A 39 3.66 57.93 10.64
N LEU A 40 2.38 57.55 10.55
CA LEU A 40 1.84 56.37 11.21
C LEU A 40 2.33 55.14 10.42
N PHE A 41 3.41 54.51 10.89
CA PHE A 41 3.84 53.20 10.38
C PHE A 41 2.80 52.15 10.80
N ALA A 42 1.84 51.86 9.93
CA ALA A 42 1.00 50.68 10.06
C ALA A 42 1.86 49.44 9.80
N LEU A 43 2.33 48.80 10.87
CA LEU A 43 2.89 47.45 10.85
C LEU A 43 1.78 46.49 10.42
N LEU A 44 1.68 46.24 9.11
CA LEU A 44 0.97 45.08 8.56
C LEU A 44 1.75 43.82 8.96
N THR A 45 1.49 43.30 10.16
CA THR A 45 1.87 41.94 10.52
C THR A 45 1.09 41.00 9.63
N SER A 46 1.72 40.54 8.56
CA SER A 46 1.22 39.43 7.77
C SER A 46 1.29 38.19 8.66
N ALA A 47 0.19 37.89 9.36
CA ALA A 47 0.05 36.62 10.04
C ALA A 47 0.00 35.54 8.96
N VAL A 48 1.16 34.95 8.65
CA VAL A 48 1.21 33.67 7.96
C VAL A 48 0.57 32.69 8.92
N LEU A 49 -0.72 32.42 8.73
CA LEU A 49 -1.36 31.25 9.32
C LEU A 49 -0.57 30.07 8.78
N ALA A 50 0.33 29.53 9.59
CA ALA A 50 0.92 28.23 9.33
C ALA A 50 -0.24 27.26 9.25
N GLN A 51 -0.60 26.88 8.03
CA GLN A 51 -1.62 25.87 7.80
C GLN A 51 -1.02 24.58 8.37
N GLU A 52 -1.45 24.20 9.58
CA GLU A 52 -1.06 22.92 10.18
C GLU A 52 -1.36 21.84 9.16
N LYS A 53 -0.32 21.11 8.74
CA LYS A 53 -0.51 19.97 7.85
C LYS A 53 -1.47 19.02 8.58
N PRO A 54 -2.56 18.57 7.93
CA PRO A 54 -3.45 17.62 8.56
C PRO A 54 -2.65 16.43 9.05
N SER A 55 -2.82 16.09 10.33
CA SER A 55 -2.08 15.01 10.98
C SER A 55 -2.38 13.69 10.27
N THR A 56 -1.33 13.06 9.73
CA THR A 56 -1.42 11.73 9.11
C THR A 56 -1.31 10.60 10.13
N GLU A 57 -1.05 10.91 11.41
CA GLU A 57 -0.82 9.92 12.48
C GLU A 57 -1.99 8.94 12.64
N ARG A 58 -3.22 9.36 12.31
CA ARG A 58 -4.42 8.51 12.37
C ARG A 58 -5.11 8.53 11.01
N ILE A 59 -5.20 7.36 10.38
CA ILE A 59 -5.93 7.20 9.11
C ILE A 59 -7.36 6.75 9.40
N SER A 60 -8.33 7.48 8.86
CA SER A 60 -9.74 7.07 8.86
C SER A 60 -10.01 6.07 7.74
N TRP A 61 -9.63 4.81 7.97
CA TRP A 61 -9.85 3.70 7.05
C TRP A 61 -11.34 3.47 6.79
N GLN A 62 -11.77 3.58 5.53
CA GLN A 62 -13.15 3.22 5.16
C GLN A 62 -13.24 1.81 4.58
N PHE A 63 -14.45 1.28 4.55
CA PHE A 63 -14.74 0.03 3.84
C PHE A 63 -14.48 0.17 2.34
N PRO A 64 -13.84 -0.83 1.70
CA PRO A 64 -13.44 -0.76 0.29
C PRO A 64 -14.57 -1.04 -0.70
N THR A 65 -15.74 -1.49 -0.25
CA THR A 65 -16.93 -1.76 -1.08
C THR A 65 -18.15 -1.09 -0.45
N GLU A 66 -19.37 -1.39 -0.91
CA GLU A 66 -20.62 -0.99 -0.23
C GLU A 66 -21.01 -1.95 0.91
N ASN A 67 -20.33 -3.09 1.05
CA ASN A 67 -20.61 -4.05 2.11
C ASN A 67 -20.24 -3.46 3.50
N ARG A 68 -21.25 -3.25 4.35
CA ARG A 68 -21.11 -2.71 5.72
C ARG A 68 -21.41 -3.72 6.81
N TYR A 69 -21.70 -4.98 6.48
CA TYR A 69 -22.22 -5.97 7.43
C TYR A 69 -21.27 -6.29 8.59
N LEU A 70 -19.96 -6.06 8.45
CA LEU A 70 -19.02 -6.17 9.57
C LEU A 70 -19.36 -5.18 10.70
N ALA A 71 -19.76 -3.95 10.35
CA ALA A 71 -20.15 -2.92 11.32
C ALA A 71 -21.56 -3.13 11.89
N GLU A 72 -22.36 -4.00 11.27
CA GLU A 72 -23.67 -4.41 11.77
C GLU A 72 -23.62 -5.72 12.57
N GLU A 73 -22.42 -6.19 12.93
CA GLU A 73 -22.20 -7.45 13.65
C GLU A 73 -22.77 -8.68 12.92
N LYS A 74 -22.78 -8.65 11.58
CA LYS A 74 -23.21 -9.74 10.69
C LYS A 74 -22.05 -10.28 9.86
N PRO A 75 -21.01 -10.86 10.50
CA PRO A 75 -19.79 -11.29 9.81
C PRO A 75 -20.07 -12.32 8.69
N GLU A 76 -21.13 -13.12 8.82
CA GLU A 76 -21.56 -14.12 7.83
C GLU A 76 -21.99 -13.52 6.49
N LYS A 77 -22.39 -12.24 6.47
CA LYS A 77 -22.72 -11.49 5.26
C LYS A 77 -21.56 -10.64 4.75
N PHE A 78 -20.51 -10.49 5.55
CA PHE A 78 -19.33 -9.73 5.21
C PHE A 78 -18.21 -10.61 4.63
N PHE A 79 -17.82 -11.67 5.34
CA PHE A 79 -16.67 -12.49 4.95
C PHE A 79 -17.05 -13.54 3.91
N GLN A 80 -16.24 -13.67 2.86
CA GLN A 80 -16.34 -14.74 1.87
C GLN A 80 -15.55 -15.97 2.36
N PRO A 81 -16.21 -17.09 2.69
CA PRO A 81 -15.49 -18.29 3.05
C PRO A 81 -14.80 -18.91 1.82
N THR A 82 -13.70 -19.60 2.09
CA THR A 82 -13.02 -20.49 1.13
C THR A 82 -13.88 -21.71 0.79
N ILE A 83 -13.34 -22.64 0.00
CA ILE A 83 -14.00 -23.92 -0.33
C ILE A 83 -14.39 -24.75 0.92
N SER A 84 -13.74 -24.51 2.06
CA SER A 84 -14.11 -25.14 3.34
C SER A 84 -15.49 -24.72 3.85
N ARG A 85 -16.09 -23.64 3.30
CA ARG A 85 -17.35 -23.01 3.72
C ARG A 85 -17.36 -22.46 5.15
N ARG A 86 -16.23 -22.52 5.86
CA ARG A 86 -16.09 -21.99 7.21
C ARG A 86 -15.97 -20.48 7.13
N LEU A 87 -16.84 -19.77 7.86
CA LEU A 87 -16.83 -18.31 7.89
C LEU A 87 -15.42 -17.75 8.17
N LYS A 88 -14.77 -18.28 9.22
CA LYS A 88 -13.44 -17.85 9.63
C LYS A 88 -12.39 -17.94 8.53
N SER A 89 -12.54 -18.82 7.54
CA SER A 89 -11.53 -19.02 6.50
C SER A 89 -11.30 -17.81 5.57
N GLY A 90 -12.24 -16.85 5.57
CA GLY A 90 -12.11 -15.55 4.91
C GLY A 90 -11.64 -14.41 5.82
N MET A 91 -11.37 -14.68 7.11
CA MET A 91 -10.86 -13.69 8.06
C MET A 91 -9.32 -13.67 8.05
N PHE A 92 -8.70 -12.66 8.66
CA PHE A 92 -7.25 -12.61 8.81
C PHE A 92 -6.73 -13.69 9.77
N GLY A 93 -5.53 -14.21 9.53
CA GLY A 93 -4.81 -15.06 10.49
C GLY A 93 -4.73 -16.54 10.11
N PHE A 94 -4.38 -17.38 11.09
CA PHE A 94 -4.35 -18.84 10.93
C PHE A 94 -5.77 -19.41 10.98
N VAL A 95 -6.49 -19.26 9.87
CA VAL A 95 -7.92 -19.58 9.79
C VAL A 95 -8.26 -20.57 8.68
N ARG A 96 -7.27 -21.00 7.89
CA ARG A 96 -7.42 -21.95 6.79
C ARG A 96 -6.77 -23.29 7.14
N THR A 97 -7.50 -24.38 6.90
CA THR A 97 -7.11 -25.75 7.24
C THR A 97 -7.70 -26.74 6.24
N SER A 98 -6.99 -27.85 6.00
CA SER A 98 -7.49 -29.03 5.30
C SER A 98 -8.09 -30.09 6.24
N ASP A 99 -7.92 -29.95 7.56
CA ASP A 99 -8.41 -30.94 8.53
C ASP A 99 -9.94 -31.04 8.52
N PRO A 100 -10.52 -32.25 8.68
CA PRO A 100 -11.96 -32.41 8.90
C PRO A 100 -12.40 -31.75 10.23
N GLU A 101 -13.70 -31.49 10.39
CA GLU A 101 -14.21 -30.87 11.61
C GLU A 101 -14.34 -31.86 12.79
N PRO A 102 -14.05 -31.45 14.04
CA PRO A 102 -13.52 -30.14 14.44
C PRO A 102 -12.02 -30.01 14.15
N ALA A 103 -11.63 -29.01 13.34
CA ALA A 103 -10.22 -28.86 12.97
C ALA A 103 -9.39 -28.38 14.16
N ARG A 104 -8.27 -29.09 14.40
CA ARG A 104 -7.34 -28.79 15.48
C ARG A 104 -6.17 -27.92 15.02
N ILE A 105 -5.88 -27.90 13.72
CA ILE A 105 -4.70 -27.25 13.15
C ILE A 105 -5.12 -26.32 12.02
N PHE A 106 -4.54 -25.11 11.97
CA PHE A 106 -4.72 -24.15 10.88
C PHE A 106 -3.39 -23.94 10.14
N GLU A 107 -3.22 -24.66 9.05
CA GLU A 107 -1.93 -24.76 8.37
C GLU A 107 -1.57 -23.55 7.51
N ARG A 108 -2.57 -22.77 7.09
CA ARG A 108 -2.37 -21.67 6.13
C ARG A 108 -2.80 -20.34 6.75
N PHE A 109 -1.82 -19.43 6.82
CA PHE A 109 -2.05 -18.05 7.21
C PHE A 109 -2.74 -17.30 6.08
N HIS A 110 -3.83 -16.60 6.42
CA HIS A 110 -4.51 -15.67 5.53
C HIS A 110 -4.06 -14.24 5.85
N LYS A 111 -3.39 -13.60 4.89
CA LYS A 111 -2.74 -12.29 5.05
C LYS A 111 -3.67 -11.09 5.04
N GLY A 112 -4.95 -11.31 4.77
CA GLY A 112 -5.96 -10.27 4.60
C GLY A 112 -7.34 -10.73 5.03
N ILE A 113 -8.35 -10.04 4.53
CA ILE A 113 -9.76 -10.39 4.68
C ILE A 113 -10.42 -10.54 3.31
N ASP A 114 -11.32 -11.50 3.18
CA ASP A 114 -12.07 -11.77 1.96
C ASP A 114 -13.50 -11.22 2.11
N ILE A 115 -13.87 -10.20 1.32
CA ILE A 115 -15.12 -9.46 1.45
C ILE A 115 -16.10 -9.89 0.35
N LYS A 116 -17.31 -10.29 0.76
CA LYS A 116 -18.40 -10.73 -0.13
C LYS A 116 -18.92 -9.61 -1.04
N PRO A 117 -19.28 -9.93 -2.30
CA PRO A 117 -20.07 -9.04 -3.14
C PRO A 117 -21.48 -8.88 -2.56
N LEU A 118 -22.02 -7.67 -2.65
CA LEU A 118 -23.44 -7.41 -2.41
C LEU A 118 -24.29 -7.63 -3.66
N ARG A 119 -23.69 -7.42 -4.84
CA ARG A 119 -24.43 -7.38 -6.11
C ARG A 119 -23.81 -8.31 -7.12
N ARG A 120 -24.66 -9.00 -7.87
CA ARG A 120 -24.29 -9.82 -9.02
C ARG A 120 -25.22 -9.56 -10.19
N ASP A 121 -24.71 -9.69 -11.41
CA ASP A 121 -25.55 -9.67 -12.62
C ASP A 121 -26.29 -11.00 -12.84
N ALA A 122 -27.03 -11.09 -13.96
CA ALA A 122 -27.79 -12.29 -14.33
C ALA A 122 -26.90 -13.51 -14.61
N GLN A 123 -25.62 -13.29 -14.94
CA GLN A 123 -24.62 -14.33 -15.15
C GLN A 123 -23.93 -14.70 -13.83
N GLY A 124 -24.21 -13.98 -12.74
CA GLY A 124 -23.61 -14.19 -11.43
C GLY A 124 -22.26 -13.52 -11.24
N GLU A 125 -21.84 -12.63 -12.14
CA GLU A 125 -20.60 -11.86 -11.99
C GLU A 125 -20.78 -10.78 -10.92
N PRO A 126 -19.80 -10.57 -10.03
CA PRO A 126 -19.86 -9.51 -9.02
C PRO A 126 -19.83 -8.12 -9.67
N LEU A 127 -20.61 -7.18 -9.12
CA LEU A 127 -20.74 -5.81 -9.63
C LEU A 127 -20.17 -4.74 -8.69
N ASP A 128 -19.71 -5.15 -7.52
CA ASP A 128 -19.23 -4.26 -6.47
C ASP A 128 -18.02 -3.45 -6.94
N VAL A 129 -18.13 -2.13 -6.89
CA VAL A 129 -17.01 -1.20 -7.10
C VAL A 129 -16.07 -1.29 -5.90
N VAL A 130 -14.80 -1.53 -6.17
CA VAL A 130 -13.72 -1.52 -5.18
C VAL A 130 -13.12 -0.11 -5.12
N ARG A 131 -13.01 0.43 -3.91
CA ARG A 131 -12.63 1.83 -3.64
C ARG A 131 -11.42 1.90 -2.72
N ALA A 132 -10.64 2.97 -2.86
CA ALA A 132 -9.51 3.24 -1.99
C ALA A 132 -9.97 3.44 -0.53
N ILE A 133 -9.38 2.69 0.40
CA ILE A 133 -9.72 2.76 1.83
C ILE A 133 -9.22 4.03 2.52
N ALA A 134 -8.26 4.72 1.90
CA ALA A 134 -7.65 5.96 2.37
C ALA A 134 -6.95 6.68 1.22
N ASP A 135 -6.63 7.96 1.41
CA ASP A 135 -5.79 8.76 0.49
C ASP A 135 -4.44 8.09 0.26
N GLY A 136 -3.93 8.11 -0.97
CA GLY A 136 -2.65 7.48 -1.26
C GLY A 136 -2.16 7.62 -2.70
N LEU A 137 -1.13 6.86 -3.02
CA LEU A 137 -0.51 6.78 -4.34
C LEU A 137 -0.54 5.33 -4.83
N VAL A 138 -1.06 5.09 -6.02
CA VAL A 138 -1.02 3.76 -6.64
C VAL A 138 0.43 3.43 -6.99
N VAL A 139 0.98 2.39 -6.35
CA VAL A 139 2.38 1.95 -6.53
C VAL A 139 2.50 0.70 -7.39
N ARG A 140 1.42 -0.08 -7.53
CA ARG A 140 1.38 -1.24 -8.42
C ARG A 140 -0.02 -1.48 -8.96
N VAL A 141 -0.08 -1.86 -10.22
CA VAL A 141 -1.26 -2.43 -10.88
C VAL A 141 -0.81 -3.72 -11.55
N ASN A 142 -1.53 -4.82 -11.31
CA ASN A 142 -1.36 -6.08 -12.00
C ASN A 142 -2.63 -6.38 -12.80
N GLU A 143 -2.51 -6.50 -14.12
CA GLU A 143 -3.63 -6.87 -15.00
C GLU A 143 -3.60 -8.35 -15.41
N GLU A 144 -2.51 -9.05 -15.09
CA GLU A 144 -2.32 -10.44 -15.46
C GLU A 144 -2.97 -11.38 -14.42
N GLU A 145 -4.02 -12.08 -14.83
CA GLU A 145 -4.88 -12.90 -13.94
C GLU A 145 -4.20 -14.12 -13.30
N LYS A 146 -3.09 -14.61 -13.89
CA LYS A 146 -2.50 -15.92 -13.54
C LYS A 146 -1.10 -15.86 -12.95
N ILE A 147 -0.43 -14.71 -13.01
CA ILE A 147 0.97 -14.60 -12.55
C ILE A 147 1.09 -14.34 -11.05
N SER A 148 -0.02 -14.00 -10.40
CA SER A 148 -0.09 -13.67 -8.99
C SER A 148 -1.20 -14.47 -8.32
N ASP A 149 -0.97 -14.89 -7.07
CA ASP A 149 -2.02 -15.46 -6.23
C ASP A 149 -3.16 -14.46 -5.98
N TYR A 150 -2.90 -13.15 -6.14
CA TYR A 150 -3.90 -12.09 -6.04
C TYR A 150 -4.68 -11.84 -7.32
N GLY A 151 -4.39 -12.53 -8.44
CA GLY A 151 -5.02 -12.22 -9.74
C GLY A 151 -4.77 -10.77 -10.17
N LYS A 152 -5.78 -10.11 -10.75
CA LYS A 152 -5.70 -8.67 -11.00
C LYS A 152 -5.71 -7.92 -9.68
N GLN A 153 -4.79 -6.99 -9.52
CA GLN A 153 -4.55 -6.33 -8.25
C GLN A 153 -4.20 -4.85 -8.39
N VAL A 154 -4.53 -4.09 -7.36
CA VAL A 154 -4.02 -2.72 -7.15
C VAL A 154 -3.32 -2.67 -5.78
N ILE A 155 -2.18 -1.99 -5.69
CA ILE A 155 -1.53 -1.65 -4.42
C ILE A 155 -1.48 -0.12 -4.30
N VAL A 156 -1.99 0.39 -3.19
CA VAL A 156 -1.96 1.82 -2.86
C VAL A 156 -1.07 2.03 -1.64
N ARG A 157 -0.08 2.93 -1.76
CA ARG A 157 0.74 3.41 -0.65
C ARG A 157 0.04 4.57 0.04
N HIS A 158 -0.05 4.50 1.35
CA HIS A 158 -0.55 5.52 2.25
C HIS A 158 0.58 6.01 3.18
N LEU A 159 0.35 7.14 3.84
CA LEU A 159 1.21 7.63 4.92
C LEU A 159 0.42 7.56 6.23
N TRP A 160 0.86 6.68 7.14
CA TRP A 160 0.30 6.53 8.48
C TRP A 160 1.28 7.16 9.48
N GLY A 161 1.06 8.44 9.79
CA GLY A 161 2.10 9.33 10.28
C GLY A 161 3.12 9.57 9.17
N GLU A 162 4.40 9.38 9.47
CA GLU A 162 5.49 9.39 8.49
C GLU A 162 5.74 8.01 7.88
N GLN A 163 5.06 6.97 8.36
CA GLN A 163 5.31 5.60 7.96
C GLN A 163 4.57 5.22 6.68
N PRO A 164 5.26 4.74 5.61
CA PRO A 164 4.58 4.10 4.49
C PRO A 164 3.90 2.80 4.91
N VAL A 165 2.62 2.68 4.59
CA VAL A 165 1.79 1.47 4.71
C VAL A 165 1.06 1.24 3.39
N TYR A 166 0.75 0.00 3.06
CA TYR A 166 0.22 -0.38 1.75
C TYR A 166 -1.07 -1.16 1.89
N SER A 167 -2.11 -0.74 1.15
CA SER A 167 -3.31 -1.55 0.96
C SER A 167 -3.24 -2.32 -0.35
N ILE A 168 -3.61 -3.60 -0.31
CA ILE A 168 -3.64 -4.49 -1.48
C ILE A 168 -5.09 -4.86 -1.75
N TYR A 169 -5.53 -4.70 -3.00
CA TYR A 169 -6.86 -5.04 -3.48
C TYR A 169 -6.72 -6.14 -4.53
N GLY A 170 -7.02 -7.38 -4.17
CA GLY A 170 -6.87 -8.55 -5.03
C GLY A 170 -8.18 -9.04 -5.66
N HIS A 171 -8.02 -10.00 -6.56
CA HIS A 171 -9.06 -10.75 -7.27
C HIS A 171 -9.99 -9.89 -8.11
N LEU A 172 -9.53 -8.72 -8.58
CA LEU A 172 -10.35 -7.79 -9.34
C LEU A 172 -10.76 -8.39 -10.69
N ALA A 173 -11.93 -8.01 -11.20
CA ALA A 173 -12.33 -8.30 -12.58
C ALA A 173 -11.66 -7.32 -13.56
N SER A 174 -11.53 -6.06 -13.14
CA SER A 174 -10.87 -4.98 -13.87
C SER A 174 -10.27 -3.95 -12.92
N THR A 175 -9.27 -3.21 -13.37
CA THR A 175 -8.75 -2.03 -12.66
C THR A 175 -9.12 -0.74 -13.38
N ALA A 176 -9.21 0.35 -12.63
CA ALA A 176 -9.62 1.68 -13.11
C ALA A 176 -8.53 2.75 -12.92
N VAL A 177 -7.31 2.34 -12.54
CA VAL A 177 -6.24 3.25 -12.12
C VAL A 177 -4.90 2.86 -12.75
N LYS A 178 -3.92 3.76 -12.67
CA LYS A 178 -2.55 3.54 -13.18
C LYS A 178 -1.52 3.76 -12.10
N VAL A 179 -0.36 3.11 -12.22
CA VAL A 179 0.79 3.37 -11.33
C VAL A 179 1.17 4.85 -11.39
N GLY A 180 1.43 5.45 -10.24
CA GLY A 180 1.72 6.89 -10.08
C GLY A 180 0.48 7.76 -9.90
N GLN A 181 -0.74 7.22 -10.04
CA GLN A 181 -1.96 7.97 -9.79
C GLN A 181 -2.16 8.23 -8.30
N ALA A 182 -2.36 9.49 -7.92
CA ALA A 182 -2.86 9.84 -6.59
C ALA A 182 -4.36 9.53 -6.51
N VAL A 183 -4.78 8.92 -5.42
CA VAL A 183 -6.18 8.55 -5.15
C VAL A 183 -6.61 9.15 -3.82
N LYS A 184 -7.87 9.56 -3.76
CA LYS A 184 -8.56 9.97 -2.55
C LYS A 184 -9.37 8.82 -1.96
N THR A 185 -9.62 8.92 -0.67
CA THR A 185 -10.53 8.02 0.04
C THR A 185 -11.87 7.96 -0.70
N GLY A 186 -12.23 6.80 -1.24
CA GLY A 186 -13.50 6.58 -1.95
C GLY A 186 -13.38 6.52 -3.46
N ASP A 187 -12.24 6.91 -4.01
CA ASP A 187 -11.99 6.83 -5.43
C ASP A 187 -12.07 5.37 -5.91
N PRO A 188 -12.70 5.12 -7.07
CA PRO A 188 -12.79 3.79 -7.64
C PRO A 188 -11.40 3.30 -8.06
N LEU A 189 -11.06 2.08 -7.64
CA LEU A 189 -9.82 1.38 -8.02
C LEU A 189 -10.08 0.30 -9.08
N GLY A 190 -11.29 -0.23 -9.13
CA GLY A 190 -11.66 -1.32 -10.04
C GLY A 190 -13.01 -1.92 -9.68
N VAL A 191 -13.30 -3.09 -10.27
CA VAL A 191 -14.51 -3.88 -10.00
C VAL A 191 -14.09 -5.21 -9.39
N MET A 192 -14.80 -5.65 -8.36
CA MET A 192 -14.60 -6.95 -7.72
C MET A 192 -14.69 -8.07 -8.77
N GLY A 193 -13.94 -9.15 -8.58
CA GLY A 193 -13.96 -10.30 -9.48
C GLY A 193 -13.67 -11.60 -8.76
N TRP A 194 -13.09 -12.53 -9.51
CA TRP A 194 -12.65 -13.83 -9.05
C TRP A 194 -11.37 -14.28 -9.79
N THR A 195 -10.54 -13.31 -10.20
CA THR A 195 -9.28 -13.60 -10.88
C THR A 195 -8.24 -14.15 -9.90
N GLY A 196 -7.35 -15.01 -10.38
CA GLY A 196 -6.33 -15.67 -9.57
C GLY A 196 -6.51 -17.20 -9.50
N PRO A 197 -5.47 -17.94 -9.11
CA PRO A 197 -5.49 -19.41 -9.11
C PRO A 197 -6.52 -19.99 -8.14
N GLY A 198 -7.32 -20.94 -8.61
CA GLY A 198 -8.22 -21.73 -7.76
C GLY A 198 -9.48 -21.01 -7.27
N LEU A 199 -9.78 -19.83 -7.81
CA LEU A 199 -11.06 -19.14 -7.60
C LEU A 199 -12.07 -19.47 -8.69
N ASP A 200 -13.34 -19.39 -8.32
CA ASP A 200 -14.48 -19.48 -9.23
C ASP A 200 -15.48 -18.38 -8.92
N ARG A 201 -16.40 -18.14 -9.86
CA ARG A 201 -17.42 -17.10 -9.78
C ARG A 201 -18.27 -17.16 -8.50
N SER A 202 -18.59 -18.36 -8.01
CA SER A 202 -19.41 -18.53 -6.80
C SER A 202 -18.70 -18.04 -5.54
N ARG A 203 -17.36 -18.05 -5.57
CA ARG A 203 -16.48 -17.56 -4.51
C ARG A 203 -15.83 -16.20 -4.84
N ALA A 204 -16.39 -15.43 -5.77
CA ALA A 204 -15.94 -14.07 -6.01
C ALA A 204 -15.94 -13.23 -4.72
N HIS A 205 -14.88 -12.45 -4.53
CA HIS A 205 -14.66 -11.58 -3.36
C HIS A 205 -13.61 -10.53 -3.67
N LEU A 206 -13.54 -9.51 -2.81
CA LEU A 206 -12.36 -8.66 -2.70
C LEU A 206 -11.45 -9.24 -1.62
N HIS A 207 -10.19 -9.50 -1.96
CA HIS A 207 -9.15 -9.74 -0.96
C HIS A 207 -8.48 -8.42 -0.59
N LEU A 208 -8.56 -8.03 0.69
CA LEU A 208 -7.97 -6.80 1.21
C LEU A 208 -6.85 -7.12 2.21
N GLU A 209 -5.66 -6.58 1.98
CA GLU A 209 -4.57 -6.54 2.98
C GLU A 209 -4.22 -5.10 3.37
N ILE A 210 -3.73 -4.90 4.61
CA ILE A 210 -3.03 -3.69 5.05
C ILE A 210 -1.65 -4.13 5.54
N THR A 211 -0.60 -3.71 4.84
CA THR A 211 0.75 -4.29 4.93
C THR A 211 1.85 -3.26 5.07
N PHE A 212 2.95 -3.69 5.66
CA PHE A 212 4.23 -3.01 5.67
C PHE A 212 5.18 -3.70 4.69
N GLN A 213 6.03 -2.91 4.03
CA GLN A 213 7.10 -3.44 3.21
C GLN A 213 8.28 -3.79 4.11
N ILE A 214 8.71 -5.06 4.06
CA ILE A 214 9.79 -5.57 4.91
C ILE A 214 11.15 -5.06 4.42
N ASN A 215 11.43 -5.19 3.12
CA ASN A 215 12.67 -4.70 2.53
C ASN A 215 12.44 -4.09 1.13
N PRO A 216 12.66 -2.78 0.91
CA PRO A 216 12.56 -2.18 -0.43
C PRO A 216 13.58 -2.73 -1.42
N ARG A 217 14.64 -3.41 -0.96
CA ARG A 217 15.67 -4.06 -1.78
C ARG A 217 15.42 -5.55 -1.98
N PHE A 218 14.18 -6.00 -1.81
CA PHE A 218 13.81 -7.40 -1.96
C PHE A 218 14.26 -8.01 -3.29
N GLU A 219 14.08 -7.30 -4.41
CA GLU A 219 14.48 -7.80 -5.72
C GLU A 219 16.00 -8.03 -5.82
N GLU A 220 16.79 -7.11 -5.27
CA GLU A 220 18.24 -7.24 -5.22
C GLU A 220 18.69 -8.38 -4.31
N TRP A 221 18.02 -8.56 -3.16
CA TRP A 221 18.26 -9.71 -2.28
C TRP A 221 17.99 -11.02 -3.01
N VAL A 222 16.83 -11.17 -3.69
CA VAL A 222 16.52 -12.40 -4.45
C VAL A 222 17.62 -12.69 -5.50
N LYS A 223 18.04 -11.67 -6.27
CA LYS A 223 19.09 -11.81 -7.29
C LYS A 223 20.45 -12.21 -6.70
N THR A 224 20.78 -11.67 -5.53
CA THR A 224 22.09 -11.89 -4.88
C THR A 224 22.14 -13.20 -4.10
N ALA A 225 21.12 -13.46 -3.28
CA ALA A 225 21.06 -14.61 -2.40
C ALA A 225 20.65 -15.91 -3.11
N LYS A 226 19.94 -15.81 -4.25
CA LYS A 226 19.39 -16.95 -5.02
C LYS A 226 18.75 -18.01 -4.10
N PRO A 227 17.77 -17.60 -3.28
CA PRO A 227 17.26 -18.41 -2.18
C PRO A 227 16.44 -19.63 -2.65
N GLY A 228 16.22 -19.78 -3.96
CA GLY A 228 15.61 -20.93 -4.60
C GLY A 228 14.12 -20.76 -4.88
N ARG A 229 13.51 -21.84 -5.37
CA ARG A 229 12.17 -21.89 -5.97
C ARG A 229 11.02 -21.28 -5.15
N LEU A 230 11.14 -21.19 -3.83
CA LEU A 230 10.09 -20.57 -3.01
C LEU A 230 10.00 -19.05 -3.24
N TRP A 231 11.11 -18.42 -3.61
CA TRP A 231 11.22 -16.98 -3.83
C TRP A 231 11.37 -16.63 -5.32
N GLU A 232 11.64 -17.64 -6.15
CA GLU A 232 11.96 -17.51 -7.57
C GLU A 232 10.97 -18.28 -8.46
N PRO A 233 10.53 -17.73 -9.60
CA PRO A 233 10.92 -16.43 -10.15
C PRO A 233 10.20 -15.26 -9.44
N ASN A 234 10.93 -14.18 -9.17
CA ASN A 234 10.33 -12.95 -8.64
C ASN A 234 9.66 -12.13 -9.76
N ARG A 235 8.40 -12.43 -10.05
CA ARG A 235 7.61 -11.73 -11.10
C ARG A 235 7.03 -10.39 -10.64
N HIS A 236 7.21 -10.03 -9.36
CA HIS A 236 6.55 -8.89 -8.74
C HIS A 236 7.52 -7.83 -8.21
N GLY A 237 8.83 -7.99 -8.42
CA GLY A 237 9.85 -7.06 -7.93
C GLY A 237 9.77 -6.91 -6.41
N GLU A 238 9.78 -5.68 -5.92
CA GLU A 238 9.60 -5.36 -4.50
C GLU A 238 8.19 -5.64 -3.96
N TRP A 239 7.20 -5.83 -4.83
CA TRP A 239 5.79 -6.05 -4.46
C TRP A 239 5.44 -7.53 -4.34
N ASN A 240 6.44 -8.40 -4.26
CA ASN A 240 6.24 -9.81 -3.99
C ASN A 240 5.53 -10.00 -2.66
N GLY A 241 4.54 -10.90 -2.60
CA GLY A 241 3.76 -11.16 -1.38
C GLY A 241 4.61 -11.62 -0.19
N LEU A 242 5.83 -12.14 -0.41
CA LEU A 242 6.78 -12.49 0.65
C LEU A 242 7.52 -11.28 1.25
N ASN A 243 7.50 -10.13 0.57
CA ASN A 243 8.08 -8.87 1.04
C ASN A 243 7.06 -7.96 1.77
N LEU A 244 5.78 -8.34 1.74
CA LEU A 244 4.68 -7.55 2.29
C LEU A 244 4.08 -8.32 3.45
N MET A 245 4.12 -7.76 4.66
CA MET A 245 3.53 -8.39 5.84
C MET A 245 2.62 -7.42 6.56
N GLY A 246 1.44 -7.90 6.96
CA GLY A 246 0.36 -7.05 7.43
C GLY A 246 -0.20 -7.39 8.79
N ILE A 247 -1.26 -6.65 9.10
CA ILE A 247 -2.11 -6.77 10.28
C ILE A 247 -3.56 -6.89 9.83
N ASP A 248 -4.43 -7.33 10.73
CA ASP A 248 -5.86 -7.48 10.44
C ASP A 248 -6.51 -6.13 10.06
N PRO A 249 -7.08 -5.99 8.85
CA PRO A 249 -7.80 -4.79 8.44
C PRO A 249 -9.11 -4.56 9.22
N ALA A 250 -9.77 -5.61 9.70
CA ALA A 250 -11.12 -5.50 10.27
C ALA A 250 -11.19 -4.57 11.50
N PRO A 251 -10.30 -4.67 12.51
CA PRO A 251 -10.27 -3.74 13.64
C PRO A 251 -10.00 -2.29 13.23
N LEU A 252 -9.26 -2.06 12.14
CA LEU A 252 -8.95 -0.70 11.66
C LEU A 252 -10.16 -0.04 11.00
N LEU A 253 -10.89 -0.79 10.17
CA LEU A 253 -12.13 -0.37 9.54
C LEU A 253 -13.21 -0.03 10.59
N LEU A 254 -13.36 -0.90 11.60
CA LEU A 254 -14.32 -0.71 12.68
C LEU A 254 -13.97 0.50 13.56
N ALA A 255 -12.70 0.65 13.93
CA ALA A 255 -12.25 1.77 14.76
C ALA A 255 -12.44 3.12 14.05
N ALA A 256 -12.11 3.21 12.75
CA ALA A 256 -12.34 4.42 11.97
C ALA A 256 -13.83 4.77 11.83
N ARG A 257 -14.71 3.77 11.66
CA ARG A 257 -16.16 4.01 11.61
C ARG A 257 -16.74 4.49 12.94
N GLN A 258 -16.13 4.11 14.06
CA GLN A 258 -16.48 4.59 15.40
C GLN A 258 -15.80 5.93 15.74
N GLU A 259 -15.26 6.64 14.74
CA GLU A 259 -14.54 7.91 14.90
C GLU A 259 -13.33 7.81 15.85
N LYS A 260 -12.75 6.60 15.95
CA LYS A 260 -11.58 6.28 16.78
C LYS A 260 -10.46 5.68 15.92
N PRO A 261 -10.02 6.34 14.82
CA PRO A 261 -8.95 5.82 13.98
C PRO A 261 -7.67 5.64 14.80
N LYS A 262 -6.98 4.52 14.59
CA LYS A 262 -5.76 4.17 15.33
C LYS A 262 -4.53 4.84 14.72
N THR A 263 -3.51 5.07 15.55
CA THR A 263 -2.14 5.27 15.05
C THR A 263 -1.52 3.93 14.65
N TRP A 264 -0.44 3.95 13.86
CA TRP A 264 0.28 2.73 13.53
C TRP A 264 0.87 2.06 14.79
N ARG A 265 1.30 2.85 15.79
CA ARG A 265 1.81 2.34 17.07
C ARG A 265 0.73 1.59 17.85
N GLU A 266 -0.47 2.16 17.95
CA GLU A 266 -1.62 1.51 18.60
C GLU A 266 -2.05 0.24 17.86
N ALA A 267 -1.97 0.23 16.53
CA ALA A 267 -2.31 -0.92 15.71
C ALA A 267 -1.30 -2.08 15.89
N LEU A 268 0.00 -1.76 15.98
CA LEU A 268 1.06 -2.75 16.19
C LEU A 268 1.15 -3.24 17.65
N ALA A 269 0.88 -2.37 18.63
CA ALA A 269 0.86 -2.76 20.05
C ALA A 269 -0.19 -3.83 20.38
N GLY A 270 -1.27 -3.91 19.57
CA GLY A 270 -2.31 -4.94 19.72
C GLY A 270 -2.00 -6.28 19.04
N GLN A 271 -0.86 -6.42 18.37
CA GLN A 271 -0.52 -7.66 17.68
C GLN A 271 0.06 -8.69 18.66
N PRO A 272 -0.24 -10.00 18.48
CA PRO A 272 0.27 -11.04 19.37
C PRO A 272 1.78 -11.23 19.18
N GLY A 273 2.50 -11.32 20.29
CA GLY A 273 3.87 -11.85 20.30
C GLY A 273 3.87 -13.33 19.90
N GLY A 274 4.77 -13.70 19.01
CA GLY A 274 4.81 -15.01 18.37
C GLY A 274 6.09 -15.77 18.64
N PHE A 275 7.26 -15.21 18.35
CA PHE A 275 8.56 -15.84 18.65
C PHE A 275 9.66 -14.78 18.69
N VAL A 276 10.78 -15.09 19.34
CA VAL A 276 11.93 -14.20 19.45
C VAL A 276 13.10 -14.81 18.69
N VAL A 277 13.75 -13.99 17.87
CA VAL A 277 14.95 -14.39 17.13
C VAL A 277 16.11 -13.49 17.51
N ARG A 278 17.32 -14.04 17.51
CA ARG A 278 18.55 -13.26 17.63
C ARG A 278 19.22 -13.18 16.27
N VAL A 279 19.66 -11.98 15.92
CA VAL A 279 20.37 -11.69 14.68
C VAL A 279 21.56 -10.79 14.96
N ALA A 280 22.55 -10.80 14.07
CA ALA A 280 23.58 -9.77 14.09
C ALA A 280 22.94 -8.39 13.84
N ALA A 281 23.38 -7.40 14.61
CA ALA A 281 22.92 -6.03 14.41
C ALA A 281 23.36 -5.53 13.02
N PRO A 282 22.47 -4.86 12.28
CA PRO A 282 22.78 -4.42 10.93
C PRO A 282 23.78 -3.27 10.98
N LYS A 283 24.78 -3.31 10.09
CA LYS A 283 25.80 -2.25 9.96
C LYS A 283 25.28 -0.99 9.24
N ALA A 284 24.06 -1.06 8.71
CA ALA A 284 23.38 0.02 8.01
C ALA A 284 21.90 -0.01 8.40
N ARG A 285 21.21 1.11 8.16
CA ARG A 285 19.78 1.23 8.40
C ARG A 285 19.01 0.13 7.64
N VAL A 286 18.09 -0.54 8.34
CA VAL A 286 17.10 -1.47 7.77
C VAL A 286 15.73 -0.80 7.81
N ASN A 287 14.93 -0.89 6.74
CA ASN A 287 13.72 -0.06 6.61
C ASN A 287 12.60 -0.42 7.59
N TRP A 288 12.49 -1.68 7.99
CA TRP A 288 11.41 -2.11 8.88
C TRP A 288 11.56 -1.56 10.31
N THR A 289 12.74 -1.07 10.70
CA THR A 289 12.92 -0.48 12.04
C THR A 289 12.23 0.88 12.20
N ASP A 290 11.75 1.49 11.12
CA ASP A 290 11.04 2.77 11.16
C ASP A 290 9.66 2.68 11.83
N TRP A 291 9.11 1.46 11.87
CA TRP A 291 7.76 1.18 12.36
C TRP A 291 7.73 0.06 13.40
N VAL A 292 8.88 -0.22 14.01
CA VAL A 292 8.99 -1.20 15.12
C VAL A 292 9.34 -0.47 16.41
N GLN A 293 8.99 -1.05 17.56
CA GLN A 293 9.45 -0.52 18.84
C GLN A 293 10.94 -0.89 19.05
N VAL A 294 11.85 0.07 18.91
CA VAL A 294 13.29 -0.11 19.19
C VAL A 294 13.61 0.40 20.58
N GLN A 295 14.23 -0.43 21.43
CA GLN A 295 14.69 -0.01 22.76
C GLN A 295 15.93 0.89 22.69
N GLU A 296 16.06 1.82 23.65
CA GLU A 296 17.06 2.90 23.65
C GLU A 296 18.52 2.40 23.53
N ASN A 297 18.80 1.18 23.99
CA ASN A 297 20.16 0.63 24.07
C ASN A 297 20.57 -0.27 22.88
N CYS A 298 19.81 -0.28 21.77
CA CYS A 298 20.15 -1.09 20.59
C CYS A 298 21.34 -0.55 19.77
N THR A 299 21.69 0.72 19.94
CA THR A 299 22.76 1.38 19.16
C THR A 299 24.14 0.87 19.59
N GLY A 300 24.96 0.44 18.63
CA GLY A 300 26.34 -0.02 18.88
C GLY A 300 26.47 -1.46 19.39
N GLN A 301 25.36 -2.17 19.58
CA GLN A 301 25.33 -3.57 19.98
C GLN A 301 25.70 -4.49 18.82
N GLU A 302 26.32 -5.63 19.12
CA GLU A 302 26.69 -6.61 18.10
C GLU A 302 25.51 -7.45 17.64
N THR A 303 24.53 -7.66 18.51
CA THR A 303 23.36 -8.50 18.24
C THR A 303 22.06 -7.87 18.75
N TRP A 304 20.98 -8.20 18.05
CA TRP A 304 19.63 -7.79 18.39
C TRP A 304 18.76 -9.01 18.63
N GLU A 305 17.85 -8.90 19.58
CA GLU A 305 16.71 -9.80 19.73
C GLU A 305 15.46 -9.10 19.17
N ILE A 306 14.73 -9.80 18.31
CA ILE A 306 13.57 -9.28 17.60
C ILE A 306 12.37 -10.13 18.00
N GLU A 307 11.40 -9.50 18.65
CA GLU A 307 10.08 -10.09 18.89
C GLU A 307 9.23 -9.97 17.63
N MET A 308 8.72 -11.10 17.15
CA MET A 308 7.96 -11.23 15.91
C MET A 308 6.53 -11.70 16.22
N THR A 309 5.55 -11.29 15.44
CA THR A 309 4.24 -11.97 15.40
C THR A 309 4.42 -13.42 14.93
N PRO A 310 3.42 -14.29 15.14
CA PRO A 310 3.49 -15.67 14.64
C PRO A 310 3.67 -15.74 13.11
N TRP A 311 3.19 -14.75 12.35
CA TRP A 311 3.38 -14.70 10.89
C TRP A 311 4.65 -13.97 10.43
N GLY A 312 5.48 -13.48 11.36
CA GLY A 312 6.78 -12.88 11.06
C GLY A 312 6.77 -11.38 10.80
N LEU A 313 5.82 -10.63 11.37
CA LEU A 313 5.89 -9.17 11.42
C LEU A 313 6.71 -8.75 12.66
N PRO A 314 7.77 -7.92 12.53
CA PRO A 314 8.53 -7.46 13.69
C PRO A 314 7.70 -6.50 14.55
N LEU A 315 7.76 -6.67 15.87
CA LEU A 315 7.03 -5.87 16.86
C LEU A 315 7.97 -5.05 17.75
N ARG A 316 9.05 -5.66 18.21
CA ARG A 316 10.02 -5.04 19.12
C ARG A 316 11.44 -5.50 18.83
N VAL A 317 12.39 -4.60 19.05
CA VAL A 317 13.83 -4.86 18.98
C VAL A 317 14.48 -4.47 20.30
N SER A 318 15.27 -5.39 20.86
CA SER A 318 16.10 -5.18 22.04
C SER A 318 17.55 -5.54 21.78
N ALA A 319 18.46 -4.92 22.52
CA ALA A 319 19.86 -5.30 22.54
C ALA A 319 20.03 -6.72 23.10
N SER A 320 21.00 -7.48 22.59
CA SER A 320 21.46 -8.71 23.23
C SER A 320 22.97 -8.65 23.42
N ALA A 321 23.44 -9.13 24.58
CA ALA A 321 24.87 -9.27 24.86
C ALA A 321 25.42 -10.61 24.35
N VAL A 322 24.56 -11.50 23.85
CA VAL A 322 24.95 -12.82 23.36
C VAL A 322 25.37 -12.70 21.90
N PRO A 323 26.62 -13.06 21.54
CA PRO A 323 27.07 -13.05 20.15
C PRO A 323 26.26 -14.02 19.28
N SER A 324 26.12 -13.71 18.00
CA SER A 324 25.35 -14.51 17.06
C SER A 324 26.02 -14.53 15.69
N ASN A 325 26.26 -15.73 15.16
CA ASN A 325 26.87 -15.94 13.85
C ASN A 325 25.84 -16.01 12.72
N GLY A 326 24.55 -15.83 13.02
CA GLY A 326 23.45 -15.92 12.07
C GLY A 326 22.10 -15.98 12.78
N PRO A 327 20.99 -15.83 12.04
CA PRO A 327 19.67 -15.82 12.64
C PRO A 327 19.38 -17.13 13.40
N GLU A 328 19.01 -17.00 14.67
CA GLU A 328 18.67 -18.12 15.55
C GLU A 328 17.37 -17.88 16.31
N LEU A 329 16.67 -18.96 16.67
CA LEU A 329 15.48 -18.89 17.49
C LEU A 329 15.89 -18.83 18.97
N VAL A 330 15.45 -17.79 19.68
CA VAL A 330 15.71 -17.62 21.12
C VAL A 330 14.56 -18.16 21.95
N ALA A 331 13.33 -17.82 21.55
CA ALA A 331 12.14 -18.24 22.27
C ALA A 331 11.00 -18.50 21.29
N ASN A 332 10.19 -19.51 21.59
CA ASN A 332 8.91 -19.76 20.93
C ASN A 332 7.90 -20.24 21.99
N PRO A 333 6.81 -19.51 22.24
CA PRO A 333 5.72 -19.94 23.12
C PRO A 333 4.91 -21.11 22.54
N GLY A 334 5.04 -21.42 21.25
CA GLY A 334 4.36 -22.52 20.59
C GLY A 334 4.94 -23.89 20.94
N ARG A 335 4.06 -24.91 21.06
CA ARG A 335 4.47 -26.30 21.27
C ARG A 335 5.09 -26.88 20.00
N PRO A 336 6.07 -27.80 20.07
CA PRO A 336 6.69 -28.35 18.87
C PRO A 336 5.74 -28.98 17.85
N ASN A 337 4.67 -29.61 18.34
CA ASN A 337 3.64 -30.24 17.51
C ASN A 337 2.68 -29.23 16.85
N GLU A 338 2.69 -27.97 17.32
CA GLU A 338 1.82 -26.88 16.86
C GLU A 338 2.61 -25.77 16.13
N GLY A 339 3.92 -25.66 16.38
CA GLY A 339 4.74 -24.53 15.94
C GLY A 339 4.95 -24.42 14.43
N LYS A 340 4.90 -25.54 13.68
CA LYS A 340 4.88 -25.50 12.19
C LYS A 340 3.66 -24.74 11.66
N TYR A 341 2.54 -24.87 12.37
CA TYR A 341 1.24 -24.34 11.96
C TYR A 341 1.00 -22.94 12.52
N TYR A 342 1.57 -22.63 13.68
CA TYR A 342 1.44 -21.31 14.31
C TYR A 342 2.38 -20.26 13.70
N CYS A 343 3.52 -20.66 13.12
CA CYS A 343 4.56 -19.70 12.70
C CYS A 343 4.68 -19.48 11.18
N ARG A 344 3.65 -19.79 10.38
CA ARG A 344 3.68 -19.69 8.89
C ARG A 344 4.90 -20.40 8.27
N GLY A 345 5.35 -21.50 8.89
CA GLY A 345 6.54 -22.24 8.47
C GLY A 345 7.88 -21.53 8.72
N LEU A 346 7.94 -20.44 9.49
CA LEU A 346 9.20 -19.76 9.87
C LEU A 346 9.99 -20.56 10.92
N VAL A 347 9.27 -21.35 11.73
CA VAL A 347 9.82 -22.13 12.83
C VAL A 347 9.37 -23.59 12.66
N GLU A 348 10.24 -24.54 12.98
CA GLU A 348 10.01 -25.98 12.83
C GLU A 348 10.57 -26.75 14.03
N ALA A 349 10.10 -27.98 14.22
CA ALA A 349 10.65 -28.88 15.24
C ALA A 349 12.14 -29.18 14.96
N ASP A 350 12.93 -29.27 16.02
CA ASP A 350 14.37 -29.59 15.92
C ASP A 350 14.66 -31.11 15.94
N GLY A 351 13.64 -31.94 16.17
CA GLY A 351 13.74 -33.40 16.30
C GLY A 351 14.18 -33.89 17.70
N LYS A 352 14.40 -32.97 18.65
CA LYS A 352 14.85 -33.23 20.03
C LYS A 352 13.83 -32.78 21.08
N GLY A 353 12.60 -32.50 20.66
CA GLY A 353 11.54 -31.95 21.52
C GLY A 353 11.56 -30.43 21.65
N GLY A 354 12.44 -29.73 20.92
CA GLY A 354 12.51 -28.28 20.85
C GLY A 354 12.08 -27.70 19.49
N MET A 355 12.34 -26.41 19.32
CA MET A 355 12.03 -25.65 18.10
C MET A 355 13.28 -24.94 17.58
N ARG A 356 13.32 -24.71 16.27
CA ARG A 356 14.37 -23.96 15.59
C ARG A 356 13.82 -23.20 14.39
N LEU A 357 14.56 -22.22 13.89
CA LEU A 357 14.22 -21.61 12.59
C LEU A 357 14.23 -22.66 11.49
N SER A 358 13.20 -22.64 10.65
CA SER A 358 13.20 -23.44 9.42
C SER A 358 14.17 -22.85 8.40
N LYS A 359 14.40 -23.56 7.29
CA LYS A 359 15.13 -22.98 6.14
C LYS A 359 14.45 -21.69 5.66
N PHE A 360 13.13 -21.69 5.57
CA PHE A 360 12.36 -20.51 5.16
C PHE A 360 12.48 -19.36 6.18
N GLY A 361 12.43 -19.67 7.48
CA GLY A 361 12.59 -18.67 8.54
C GLY A 361 13.96 -17.97 8.50
N ARG A 362 15.04 -18.73 8.32
CA ARG A 362 16.39 -18.15 8.15
C ARG A 362 16.45 -17.23 6.93
N GLN A 363 15.94 -17.67 5.78
CA GLN A 363 15.91 -16.86 4.56
C GLN A 363 15.05 -15.59 4.71
N TYR A 364 13.92 -15.68 5.41
CA TYR A 364 13.07 -14.51 5.69
C TYR A 364 13.79 -13.47 6.53
N LEU A 365 14.57 -13.90 7.54
CA LEU A 365 15.37 -13.00 8.36
C LEU A 365 16.57 -12.44 7.58
N GLU A 366 17.23 -13.25 6.77
CA GLU A 366 18.27 -12.76 5.85
C GLU A 366 17.74 -11.69 4.90
N MET A 367 16.54 -11.91 4.32
CA MET A 367 15.85 -10.92 3.48
C MET A 367 15.51 -9.66 4.27
N MET A 368 14.95 -9.79 5.47
CA MET A 368 14.59 -8.67 6.33
C MET A 368 15.80 -7.83 6.75
N MET A 369 16.95 -8.46 6.98
CA MET A 369 18.19 -7.81 7.41
C MET A 369 19.10 -7.39 6.24
N PHE A 370 18.71 -7.68 5.00
CA PHE A 370 19.55 -7.39 3.83
C PHE A 370 19.74 -5.89 3.62
N THR A 371 21.01 -5.48 3.63
CA THR A 371 21.47 -4.13 3.29
C THR A 371 22.63 -4.24 2.30
N ILE A 372 22.82 -3.24 1.43
CA ILE A 372 24.02 -3.21 0.58
C ILE A 372 25.14 -2.59 1.40
N ARG A 373 26.27 -3.28 1.53
CA ARG A 373 27.54 -2.64 1.91
C ARG A 373 27.87 -1.63 0.82
N ILE A 374 27.85 -0.33 1.12
CA ILE A 374 28.58 0.63 0.30
C ILE A 374 30.05 0.19 0.39
N PRO A 375 30.70 -0.24 -0.70
CA PRO A 375 32.13 -0.53 -0.63
C PRO A 375 32.83 0.76 -0.21
N SER A 376 33.61 0.73 0.88
CA SER A 376 34.36 1.90 1.37
C SER A 376 35.42 2.42 0.38
N LYS A 377 35.56 1.78 -0.79
CA LYS A 377 36.44 2.20 -1.89
C LYS A 377 35.62 2.84 -3.00
N ARG A 378 35.18 4.09 -2.81
CA ARG A 378 34.95 5.15 -3.84
C ARG A 378 34.24 6.39 -3.27
N LEU A 379 34.58 6.80 -2.05
CA LEU A 379 34.30 8.16 -1.55
C LEU A 379 35.55 9.04 -1.68
N CYS A 380 36.19 9.02 -2.85
CA CYS A 380 37.11 10.06 -3.25
C CYS A 380 36.56 10.67 -4.54
N GLY A 381 35.98 11.87 -4.41
CA GLY A 381 35.74 12.78 -5.53
C GLY A 381 34.44 12.60 -6.31
N ILE A 382 33.27 12.86 -5.69
CA ILE A 382 32.17 13.49 -6.42
C ILE A 382 31.66 14.65 -5.56
N PHE A 383 32.14 15.84 -5.92
CA PHE A 383 31.65 17.12 -5.42
C PHE A 383 30.13 17.23 -5.64
N PHE A 384 29.45 17.79 -4.64
CA PHE A 384 28.09 18.34 -4.74
C PHE A 384 27.97 19.19 -6.02
N ARG A 385 27.25 18.69 -7.04
CA ARG A 385 26.70 19.59 -8.07
C ARG A 385 25.37 20.13 -7.55
N LYS A 386 25.39 21.43 -7.29
CA LYS A 386 24.25 22.30 -6.98
C LYS A 386 23.04 21.98 -7.85
N ALA A 387 21.86 22.03 -7.23
CA ALA A 387 20.57 22.07 -7.90
C ALA A 387 20.55 23.17 -8.97
N LEU A 388 20.14 22.82 -10.18
CA LEU A 388 19.79 23.79 -11.22
C LEU A 388 18.31 24.19 -11.07
N PRO A 389 17.97 25.48 -11.18
CA PRO A 389 16.61 25.94 -11.03
C PRO A 389 15.79 25.68 -12.31
N ILE A 390 14.49 25.46 -12.09
CA ILE A 390 13.45 25.34 -13.10
C ILE A 390 13.32 26.68 -13.85
N GLN A 391 13.49 26.69 -15.17
CA GLN A 391 13.15 27.83 -16.02
C GLN A 391 11.86 27.53 -16.80
N ASN A 392 10.89 28.45 -16.70
CA ASN A 392 9.67 28.49 -17.52
C ASN A 392 10.00 28.83 -18.97
N PRO A 393 9.26 28.30 -19.97
CA PRO A 393 9.47 28.66 -21.36
C PRO A 393 8.60 29.87 -21.72
N SER A 394 9.23 30.93 -22.22
CA SER A 394 8.55 31.94 -23.02
C SER A 394 9.46 32.42 -24.14
N THR A 395 8.84 32.60 -25.32
CA THR A 395 9.29 33.31 -26.53
C THR A 395 10.16 32.56 -27.55
N THR A 396 9.50 32.22 -28.67
CA THR A 396 9.98 32.24 -30.07
C THR A 396 10.63 33.59 -30.44
N PRO A 397 11.40 33.76 -31.55
CA PRO A 397 11.21 33.15 -32.89
C PRO A 397 12.51 32.78 -33.67
N GLY A 398 12.38 32.16 -34.85
CA GLY A 398 13.45 32.23 -35.86
C GLY A 398 13.60 31.05 -36.83
N ILE A 399 12.82 31.11 -37.90
CA ILE A 399 12.93 30.50 -39.24
C ILE A 399 14.33 29.97 -39.65
N SER A 400 14.38 28.73 -40.17
CA SER A 400 15.31 28.31 -41.24
C SER A 400 14.77 27.05 -41.94
N GLN A 401 14.39 27.20 -43.22
CA GLN A 401 14.02 26.12 -44.15
C GLN A 401 15.26 25.44 -44.74
N ARG A 402 15.20 24.10 -44.90
CA ARG A 402 15.75 23.28 -46.02
C ARG A 402 15.41 21.81 -45.73
N SER A 403 14.41 21.23 -46.40
CA SER A 403 14.45 20.53 -47.70
C SER A 403 14.94 19.08 -47.62
N SER A 404 13.97 18.17 -47.75
CA SER A 404 13.99 16.89 -48.48
C SER A 404 15.24 16.01 -48.47
N GLN A 405 15.08 14.75 -48.05
CA GLN A 405 15.15 13.60 -48.97
C GLN A 405 14.55 12.34 -48.33
N ARG A 406 13.75 11.62 -49.13
CA ARG A 406 13.40 10.20 -48.97
C ARG A 406 14.56 9.38 -49.50
N GLU A 407 14.80 8.21 -48.92
CA GLU A 407 15.08 6.99 -49.69
C GLU A 407 14.87 5.73 -48.83
N ASP A 408 14.46 4.68 -49.52
CA ASP A 408 13.90 3.42 -49.04
C ASP A 408 14.97 2.36 -48.73
N GLY A 409 14.59 1.36 -47.92
CA GLY A 409 14.77 -0.05 -48.32
C GLY A 409 15.77 -0.94 -47.57
N VAL A 410 15.28 -2.16 -47.28
CA VAL A 410 16.00 -3.46 -47.27
C VAL A 410 16.83 -3.75 -45.99
N SER A 411 16.81 -4.91 -45.31
CA SER A 411 16.11 -6.20 -45.36
C SER A 411 16.35 -6.98 -44.05
N ARG A 412 15.51 -7.99 -43.77
CA ARG A 412 15.70 -9.01 -42.72
C ARG A 412 16.82 -9.99 -43.09
N PRO A 413 17.25 -10.84 -42.14
CA PRO A 413 16.97 -12.26 -42.36
C PRO A 413 16.41 -12.99 -41.13
N SER A 414 15.50 -13.91 -41.47
CA SER A 414 15.00 -15.04 -40.68
C SER A 414 16.05 -16.13 -40.54
N CYS A 415 16.01 -16.89 -39.44
CA CYS A 415 16.54 -18.25 -39.41
C CYS A 415 15.52 -19.18 -38.71
N GLN A 416 14.92 -20.07 -39.51
CA GLN A 416 14.19 -21.27 -39.09
C GLN A 416 15.04 -22.48 -39.45
N LEU A 417 15.13 -23.46 -38.53
CA LEU A 417 15.42 -24.88 -38.77
C LEU A 417 14.74 -25.62 -37.61
N LYS A 418 13.57 -26.27 -37.80
CA LYS A 418 13.26 -27.58 -38.39
C LYS A 418 13.81 -28.81 -37.63
N GLY A 419 12.86 -29.70 -37.28
CA GLY A 419 13.02 -31.15 -37.02
C GLY A 419 12.98 -31.51 -35.53
N SER A 420 12.26 -32.52 -35.05
CA SER A 420 11.41 -33.54 -35.68
C SER A 420 10.53 -34.22 -34.61
N LEU A 421 9.42 -34.75 -35.10
CA LEU A 421 8.42 -35.68 -34.58
C LEU A 421 8.95 -36.92 -33.82
N ALA A 422 8.22 -37.35 -32.77
CA ALA A 422 7.80 -38.73 -32.40
C ALA A 422 7.19 -38.67 -30.96
N ALA A 423 5.90 -38.86 -30.70
CA ALA A 423 5.00 -40.03 -30.84
C ALA A 423 5.23 -41.15 -29.81
N LEU A 424 4.08 -41.70 -29.33
CA LEU A 424 3.84 -42.87 -28.47
C LEU A 424 3.98 -42.68 -26.93
N ILE A 425 3.13 -43.24 -26.05
CA ILE A 425 1.83 -43.94 -26.09
C ILE A 425 1.42 -44.20 -24.61
N THR A 426 0.11 -44.08 -24.29
CA THR A 426 -0.70 -44.77 -23.23
C THR A 426 -0.16 -44.97 -21.80
N ARG A 427 -0.96 -44.94 -20.73
CA ARG A 427 -2.39 -45.23 -20.55
C ARG A 427 -2.83 -44.67 -19.20
#